data_AF-A0A1Q5TXV3-F1
#
_entry.id   AF-A0A1Q5TXV3-F1
#
_cell.length_a   1.000
_cell.length_b   1.000
_cell.length_c   1.000
_cell.angle_alpha   90.00
_cell.angle_beta   90.00
_cell.angle_gamma   90.00
#
_symmetry.space_group_name_H-M   'P 1'
#
loop_
_entity.id
_entity.type
_entity.pdbx_description
1 polymer ?
#
loop_
_entity_poly.entity_id
_entity_poly.type
_entity_poly.pdbx_seq_one_letter_code
_entity_poly.pdbx_strand_id
1 'polypeptide(L)' 'MDEHIHKNRARNHYAAYSSVAAHAERNTDYLNAAMLWDNAAHHARSTMTRNWAERRSAFCQNAATREWGKPDESAAV' A
#
# COMPACT_ATOMS: atom_id res chain seq x y z
N MET A 1 -18.17 2.77 31.40
CA MET A 1 -17.02 2.30 30.62
C MET A 1 -17.51 2.07 29.20
N ASP A 2 -17.36 3.04 28.29
CA ASP A 2 -17.81 2.90 26.89
C ASP A 2 -16.82 3.57 25.91
N GLU A 3 -15.53 3.38 26.19
CA GLU A 3 -14.44 3.83 25.32
C GLU A 3 -14.23 2.92 24.10
N HIS A 4 -14.94 1.79 24.04
CA HIS A 4 -14.79 0.77 22.98
C HIS A 4 -15.62 1.08 21.72
N ILE A 5 -16.69 1.87 21.83
CA ILE A 5 -17.64 2.06 20.71
C ILE A 5 -17.17 3.17 19.75
N HIS A 6 -16.51 4.22 20.24
CA HIS A 6 -15.95 5.27 19.37
C HIS A 6 -14.73 4.77 18.57
N LYS A 7 -14.02 3.75 19.08
CA LYS A 7 -12.88 3.09 18.44
C LYS A 7 -13.26 2.16 17.28
N ASN A 8 -14.55 1.82 17.17
CA ASN A 8 -15.11 0.87 16.20
C ASN A 8 -15.74 1.56 14.96
N ARG A 9 -16.19 2.82 15.08
CA ARG A 9 -16.83 3.56 13.97
C ARG A 9 -15.87 4.27 13.03
N ALA A 10 -14.63 4.52 13.45
CA ALA A 10 -13.52 4.65 12.51
C ALA A 10 -13.24 3.26 11.92
N ARG A 11 -14.17 2.80 11.07
CA ARG A 11 -13.98 1.73 10.08
C ARG A 11 -12.53 1.85 9.61
N ASN A 12 -11.62 0.96 10.05
CA ASN A 12 -10.16 1.12 9.90
C ASN A 12 -9.85 1.70 8.52
N HIS A 13 -9.65 3.02 8.39
CA HIS A 13 -9.45 3.63 7.06
C HIS A 13 -8.23 3.00 6.41
N TYR A 14 -7.22 2.70 7.23
CA TYR A 14 -6.12 1.82 6.88
C TYR A 14 -6.56 0.51 6.20
N ALA A 15 -7.51 -0.24 6.77
CA ALA A 15 -7.99 -1.52 6.24
C ALA A 15 -8.79 -1.35 4.94
N ALA A 16 -9.56 -0.27 4.81
CA ALA A 16 -10.27 0.05 3.59
C ALA A 16 -9.28 0.39 2.46
N TYR A 17 -8.37 1.34 2.71
CA TYR A 17 -7.35 1.73 1.74
C TYR A 17 -6.42 0.57 1.37
N SER A 18 -5.99 -0.23 2.34
CA SER A 18 -5.12 -1.39 2.09
C SER A 18 -5.82 -2.49 1.28
N SER A 19 -7.12 -2.68 1.47
CA SER A 19 -7.90 -3.64 0.68
C SER A 19 -8.03 -3.21 -0.78
N VAL A 20 -8.33 -1.93 -1.02
CA VAL A 20 -8.42 -1.38 -2.40
C VAL A 20 -7.04 -1.33 -3.04
N ALA A 21 -5.99 -0.98 -2.29
CA ALA A 21 -4.61 -1.00 -2.78
C ALA A 21 -4.21 -2.41 -3.23
N ALA A 22 -4.48 -3.43 -2.42
CA ALA A 22 -4.22 -4.82 -2.78
C ALA A 22 -5.05 -5.30 -3.99
N HIS A 23 -6.23 -4.74 -4.21
CA HIS A 23 -7.00 -5.01 -5.43
C HIS A 23 -6.35 -4.36 -6.66
N ALA A 24 -5.91 -3.10 -6.55
CA ALA A 24 -5.18 -2.41 -7.61
C ALA A 24 -3.86 -3.12 -7.97
N GLU A 25 -3.12 -3.64 -6.98
CA GLU A 25 -1.92 -4.47 -7.21
C GLU A 25 -2.23 -5.69 -8.08
N ARG A 26 -3.35 -6.39 -7.83
CA ARG A 26 -3.75 -7.57 -8.62
C ARG A 26 -4.14 -7.20 -10.05
N ASN A 27 -4.66 -5.99 -10.25
CA ASN A 27 -4.99 -5.47 -11.58
C ASN A 27 -3.79 -4.82 -12.27
N THR A 28 -2.57 -4.94 -11.72
CA THR A 28 -1.33 -4.30 -12.23
C THR A 28 -1.37 -2.77 -12.29
N ASP A 29 -2.33 -2.15 -11.60
CA ASP A 29 -2.43 -0.70 -11.48
C ASP A 29 -1.56 -0.21 -10.31
N TYR A 30 -0.24 -0.34 -10.50
CA TYR A 30 0.75 -0.07 -9.46
C TYR A 30 0.85 1.42 -9.09
N LEU A 31 0.53 2.33 -10.01
CA LEU A 31 0.48 3.77 -9.74
C LEU A 31 -0.63 4.11 -8.75
N ASN A 32 -1.84 3.59 -8.99
CA ASN A 32 -2.97 3.77 -8.09
C ASN A 32 -2.76 3.02 -6.77
N ALA A 33 -2.22 1.80 -6.83
CA ALA A 33 -1.88 1.04 -5.63
C ALA A 33 -0.91 1.81 -4.71
N ALA A 34 0.10 2.48 -5.27
CA ALA A 34 1.03 3.30 -4.51
C ALA A 34 0.31 4.44 -3.75
N MET A 35 -0.56 5.18 -4.44
CA MET A 35 -1.33 6.28 -3.81
C MET A 35 -2.26 5.77 -2.70
N LEU A 36 -2.87 4.60 -2.90
CA LEU A 36 -3.74 3.99 -1.90
C LEU A 36 -2.95 3.49 -0.68
N TRP A 37 -1.75 2.95 -0.89
CA TRP A 37 -0.85 2.58 0.20
C TRP A 37 -0.33 3.78 0.99
N ASP A 38 -0.03 4.89 0.33
CA ASP A 38 0.34 6.15 0.98
C ASP A 38 -0.79 6.68 1.88
N ASN A 39 -2.02 6.72 1.34
CA ASN A 39 -3.21 7.07 2.13
C ASN A 39 -3.44 6.09 3.30
N ALA A 40 -3.21 4.80 3.10
CA ALA A 40 -3.28 3.83 4.19
C ALA A 40 -2.25 4.17 5.29
N ALA A 41 -1.01 4.52 4.93
CA ALA A 41 0.04 4.90 5.88
C ALA A 41 -0.35 6.13 6.72
N HIS A 42 -0.95 7.14 6.11
CA HIS A 42 -1.46 8.32 6.82
C HIS A 42 -2.54 7.99 7.85
N HIS A 43 -3.40 7.02 7.54
CA HIS A 43 -4.45 6.56 8.45
C HIS A 43 -4.03 5.42 9.39
N ALA A 44 -2.77 4.99 9.31
CA ALA A 44 -2.24 3.92 10.15
C ALA A 44 -2.07 4.39 11.60
N ARG A 45 -2.68 3.65 12.53
CA ARG A 45 -2.62 3.95 13.97
C ARG A 45 -1.37 3.40 14.64
N SER A 46 -0.74 2.37 14.06
CA SER A 46 0.47 1.75 14.58
C SER A 46 1.65 2.04 13.66
N THR A 47 2.82 2.30 14.24
CA THR A 47 4.08 2.50 13.50
C THR A 47 4.37 1.31 12.59
N MET A 48 4.12 0.08 13.04
CA MET A 48 4.28 -1.13 12.24
C MET A 48 3.39 -1.15 10.99
N THR A 49 2.12 -0.76 11.11
CA THR A 49 1.19 -0.69 9.96
C THR A 49 1.55 0.43 9.00
N ARG A 50 2.05 1.57 9.52
CA ARG A 50 2.53 2.68 8.69
C ARG A 50 3.74 2.26 7.87
N ASN A 51 4.77 1.71 8.53
CA ASN A 51 6.00 1.25 7.88
C ASN A 51 5.71 0.21 6.80
N TRP A 52 4.75 -0.70 7.04
CA TRP A 52 4.37 -1.69 6.04
C TRP A 52 3.72 -1.03 4.82
N ALA A 53 2.78 -0.11 5.02
CA ALA A 53 2.12 0.62 3.95
C ALA A 53 3.10 1.51 3.16
N GLU A 54 4.03 2.21 3.83
CA GLU A 54 5.08 3.01 3.18
C GLU A 54 5.99 2.15 2.29
N ARG A 55 6.46 1.01 2.81
CA ARG A 55 7.27 0.06 2.02
C ARG A 55 6.51 -0.47 0.82
N ARG A 56 5.21 -0.71 0.98
CA ARG A 56 4.37 -1.24 -0.11
C ARG A 56 4.05 -0.17 -1.15
N SER A 57 3.86 1.08 -0.73
CA SER A 57 3.77 2.24 -1.62
C SER A 57 5.04 2.36 -2.47
N ALA A 58 6.22 2.36 -1.84
CA ALA A 58 7.49 2.42 -2.54
C ALA A 58 7.70 1.24 -3.50
N PHE A 59 7.27 0.02 -3.13
CA PHE A 59 7.29 -1.13 -4.04
C PHE A 59 6.41 -0.89 -5.28
N CYS A 60 5.18 -0.42 -5.08
CA CYS A 60 4.24 -0.16 -6.18
C CYS A 60 4.74 0.98 -7.08
N GLN A 61 5.30 2.05 -6.51
CA GLN A 61 5.97 3.09 -7.30
C GLN A 61 7.07 2.49 -8.17
N ASN A 62 7.97 1.71 -7.57
CA ASN A 62 9.03 1.05 -8.33
C ASN A 62 8.51 0.09 -9.40
N ALA A 63 7.43 -0.65 -9.15
CA ALA A 63 6.80 -1.54 -10.13
C ALA A 63 6.12 -0.76 -11.27
N ALA A 64 5.64 0.45 -11.01
CA ALA A 64 5.10 1.35 -12.03
C ALA A 64 6.20 2.00 -12.88
N THR A 65 7.34 2.38 -12.28
CA THR A 65 8.47 3.00 -13.01
C THR A 65 9.35 1.97 -13.72
N ARG A 66 9.61 0.84 -13.06
CA ARG A 66 10.37 -0.28 -13.58
C ARG A 66 9.33 -1.28 -14.02
N GLU A 67 8.93 -1.24 -15.28
CA GLU A 67 8.16 -2.30 -15.93
C GLU A 67 8.83 -3.64 -15.54
N TRP A 68 8.25 -4.34 -14.56
CA TRP A 68 8.85 -5.51 -13.96
C TRP A 68 8.86 -6.60 -15.04
N GLY A 69 9.99 -6.71 -15.75
CA GLY A 69 10.05 -7.47 -17.00
C GLY A 69 10.82 -6.84 -18.16
N LYS A 70 11.82 -5.98 -17.94
CA LYS A 70 12.91 -5.86 -18.92
C LYS A 70 13.99 -6.90 -18.62
N PRO A 71 14.05 -8.03 -19.34
CA PRO A 71 15.10 -9.06 -19.18
C PRO A 71 16.48 -8.61 -19.71
N ASP A 72 16.72 -7.30 -19.89
CA ASP A 72 17.91 -6.79 -20.60
C ASP A 72 19.00 -6.24 -19.68
N GLU A 73 18.99 -6.57 -18.38
CA GLU A 73 20.06 -6.14 -17.44
C GLU A 73 20.66 -7.31 -16.65
N SER A 74 20.68 -8.51 -17.23
CA SER A 74 21.41 -9.66 -16.66
C SER A 74 22.22 -10.47 -17.68
N ALA A 75 22.47 -9.91 -18.87
CA ALA A 75 23.30 -10.52 -19.91
C ALA A 75 24.61 -9.75 -20.20
N ALA A 76 25.20 -9.13 -19.17
CA ALA A 76 26.53 -8.53 -19.27
C ALA A 76 27.35 -8.81 -18.01
N VAL A 77 27.78 -10.06 -17.83
CA VAL A 77 29.00 -10.41 -17.08
C VAL A 77 29.68 -11.59 -17.73
#